data_AF-A0AAW6JNL8-F1
#
_entry.id   AF-A0AAW6JNL8-F1
#
_cell.length_a   1.000
_cell.length_b   1.000
_cell.length_c   1.000
_cell.angle_alpha   90.00
_cell.angle_beta   90.00
_cell.angle_gamma   90.00
#
_symmetry.space_group_name_H-M   'P 1'
#
loop_
_entity.id
_entity.type
_entity.pdbx_description
1 polymer ?
#
loop_
_entity_poly.entity_id
_entity_poly.type
_entity_poly.pdbx_seq_one_letter_code
_entity_poly.pdbx_strand_id
1 'polypeptide(L)'
;MEAGEFDISNPANPILKGNYNTSGYAYGVQVVGNYAYVADDSKGLQIIDISNPTNPILKGNYDTSGSAYGVQVVDNYTYVADGVSGLQIIDISNPTTPTLKGNYDTSGSAQGVQVVGNYAYVADYGGGLKIIDVSEFNKLDLVFPVIQIGSSSNDSLTGTTRNDYINGGGGADTLTGLAGADTFIFQFGESSLSASDRITDFAIGTDKIDLLSQAGIAVNAPTDFSRAADSNATTLQNVVNSVFTDANGALTGNQVLGVNSAALVQVTTSGIAGTYLIINDGTAGFQSSNDLLVNITGYSGTIPPLGSISVNSFFV
;
A
#
# COMPACT_ATOMS: atom_id res chain seq x y z
N MET A 1 1.50 -17.24 -38.66
CA MET A 1 0.07 -16.86 -38.73
C MET A 1 0.00 -15.42 -38.24
N GLU A 2 -0.79 -14.57 -38.91
CA GLU A 2 -0.78 -13.11 -38.74
C GLU A 2 -1.69 -12.67 -37.58
N ALA A 3 -1.26 -11.69 -36.78
CA ALA A 3 -2.14 -10.98 -35.85
C ALA A 3 -2.73 -9.74 -36.56
N GLY A 4 -4.04 -9.73 -36.76
CA GLY A 4 -4.76 -8.65 -37.46
C GLY A 4 -5.86 -8.05 -36.58
N GLU A 5 -6.12 -6.75 -36.76
CA GLU A 5 -7.20 -6.05 -36.07
C GLU A 5 -8.43 -5.92 -36.99
N PHE A 6 -9.57 -6.44 -36.53
CA PHE A 6 -10.83 -6.45 -37.27
C PHE A 6 -11.82 -5.46 -36.67
N ASP A 7 -12.42 -4.61 -37.51
CA ASP A 7 -13.52 -3.74 -37.11
C ASP A 7 -14.83 -4.54 -37.02
N ILE A 8 -15.34 -4.71 -35.81
CA ILE A 8 -16.56 -5.48 -35.51
C ILE A 8 -17.84 -4.63 -35.45
N SER A 9 -17.79 -3.35 -35.84
CA SER A 9 -18.99 -2.49 -35.86
C SER A 9 -20.09 -2.98 -36.80
N ASN A 10 -19.74 -3.86 -37.75
CA ASN A 10 -20.67 -4.67 -38.53
C ASN A 10 -20.29 -6.17 -38.43
N PRO A 11 -20.93 -6.97 -37.58
CA PRO A 11 -20.58 -8.38 -37.38
C PRO A 11 -20.76 -9.25 -38.64
N ALA A 12 -21.44 -8.74 -39.67
CA ALA A 12 -21.63 -9.45 -40.94
C ALA A 12 -20.48 -9.24 -41.95
N ASN A 13 -19.63 -8.22 -41.79
CA ASN A 13 -18.56 -7.88 -42.74
C ASN A 13 -17.33 -7.29 -42.02
N PRO A 14 -16.50 -8.12 -41.37
CA PRO A 14 -15.28 -7.64 -40.73
C PRO A 14 -14.29 -7.10 -41.77
N ILE A 15 -13.65 -5.96 -41.47
CA ILE A 15 -12.66 -5.30 -42.33
C ILE A 15 -11.30 -5.31 -41.63
N LEU A 16 -10.25 -5.72 -42.34
CA LEU A 16 -8.87 -5.64 -41.86
C LEU A 16 -8.42 -4.17 -41.78
N LYS A 17 -8.07 -3.70 -40.58
CA LYS A 17 -7.57 -2.32 -40.36
C LYS A 17 -6.06 -2.21 -40.48
N GLY A 18 -5.34 -3.23 -40.04
CA GLY A 18 -3.90 -3.32 -40.08
C GLY A 18 -3.41 -4.70 -39.63
N ASN A 19 -2.12 -4.93 -39.80
CA ASN A 19 -1.45 -6.17 -39.41
C ASN A 19 -0.06 -5.86 -38.88
N TYR A 20 0.43 -6.73 -38.00
CA TYR A 20 1.82 -6.75 -37.57
C TYR A 20 2.38 -8.16 -37.72
N ASN A 21 3.52 -8.29 -38.39
CA ASN A 21 4.17 -9.57 -38.58
C ASN A 21 5.15 -9.82 -37.42
N THR A 22 4.78 -10.69 -36.48
CA THR A 22 5.69 -11.17 -35.44
C THR A 22 6.73 -12.10 -36.05
N SER A 23 7.83 -12.36 -35.31
CA SER A 23 8.94 -13.15 -35.85
C SER A 23 8.79 -14.67 -35.63
N GLY A 24 7.82 -15.09 -34.84
CA GLY A 24 7.46 -16.48 -34.57
C GLY A 24 6.09 -16.88 -35.13
N TYR A 25 5.52 -17.93 -34.55
CA TYR A 25 4.15 -18.36 -34.85
C TYR A 25 3.21 -17.81 -33.76
N ALA A 26 2.40 -16.81 -34.11
CA ALA A 26 1.37 -16.30 -33.20
C ALA A 26 0.28 -17.38 -32.95
N TYR A 27 0.16 -17.82 -31.70
CA TYR A 27 -0.82 -18.84 -31.26
C TYR A 27 -1.95 -18.25 -30.40
N GLY A 28 -1.62 -17.33 -29.50
CA GLY A 28 -2.56 -16.72 -28.57
C GLY A 28 -2.44 -15.21 -28.55
N VAL A 29 -3.56 -14.51 -28.36
CA VAL A 29 -3.58 -13.05 -28.21
C VAL A 29 -4.59 -12.63 -27.14
N GLN A 30 -4.21 -11.64 -26.33
CA GLN A 30 -5.14 -10.86 -25.53
C GLN A 30 -4.89 -9.37 -25.74
N VAL A 31 -5.98 -8.60 -25.86
CA VAL A 31 -5.93 -7.14 -25.91
C VAL A 31 -6.26 -6.56 -24.53
N VAL A 32 -5.41 -5.68 -24.02
CA VAL A 32 -5.66 -4.87 -22.81
C VAL A 32 -5.28 -3.43 -23.08
N GLY A 33 -6.27 -2.53 -23.00
CA GLY A 33 -6.08 -1.13 -23.36
C GLY A 33 -5.58 -0.97 -24.80
N ASN A 34 -4.44 -0.31 -24.98
CA ASN A 34 -3.80 -0.05 -26.28
C ASN A 34 -2.75 -1.11 -26.67
N TYR A 35 -2.70 -2.25 -25.97
CA TYR A 35 -1.68 -3.27 -26.22
C TYR A 35 -2.31 -4.62 -26.58
N ALA A 36 -1.72 -5.27 -27.58
CA ALA A 36 -1.93 -6.69 -27.87
C ALA A 36 -0.74 -7.50 -27.34
N TYR A 37 -1.03 -8.46 -26.47
CA TYR A 37 -0.07 -9.39 -25.90
C TYR A 37 -0.19 -10.70 -26.66
N VAL A 38 0.87 -11.11 -27.36
CA VAL A 38 0.87 -12.24 -28.29
C VAL A 38 1.82 -13.32 -27.78
N ALA A 39 1.31 -14.54 -27.64
CA ALA A 39 2.12 -15.73 -27.49
C ALA A 39 2.63 -16.17 -28.86
N ASP A 40 3.95 -16.06 -29.07
CA ASP A 40 4.61 -16.15 -30.37
C ASP A 40 5.59 -17.33 -30.45
N ASP A 41 5.18 -18.50 -29.99
CA ASP A 41 5.95 -19.76 -30.06
C ASP A 41 7.35 -19.61 -29.41
N SER A 42 8.42 -19.92 -30.16
CA SER A 42 9.82 -19.80 -29.75
C SER A 42 10.32 -18.36 -29.63
N LYS A 43 9.44 -17.36 -29.79
CA LYS A 43 9.72 -15.95 -29.51
C LYS A 43 9.08 -15.48 -28.21
N GLY A 44 8.41 -16.37 -27.47
CA GLY A 44 7.79 -16.06 -26.20
C GLY A 44 6.69 -15.02 -26.29
N LEU A 45 6.71 -14.05 -25.39
CA LEU A 45 5.71 -12.98 -25.32
C LEU A 45 6.11 -11.78 -26.17
N GLN A 46 5.24 -11.34 -27.07
CA GLN A 46 5.36 -10.08 -27.81
C GLN A 46 4.31 -9.09 -27.32
N ILE A 47 4.70 -7.84 -27.05
CA ILE A 47 3.81 -6.76 -26.64
C ILE A 47 3.77 -5.73 -27.76
N ILE A 48 2.63 -5.61 -28.43
CA ILE A 48 2.42 -4.76 -29.59
C ILE A 48 1.54 -3.58 -29.19
N ASP A 49 2.01 -2.37 -29.42
CA ASP A 49 1.21 -1.15 -29.30
C ASP A 49 0.28 -1.05 -30.51
N ILE A 50 -1.02 -1.09 -30.24
CA ILE A 50 -2.12 -1.03 -31.20
C ILE A 50 -2.91 0.28 -31.08
N SER A 51 -2.34 1.32 -30.44
CA SER A 51 -2.98 2.65 -30.33
C SER A 51 -3.31 3.26 -31.70
N ASN A 52 -2.55 2.90 -32.74
CA ASN A 52 -2.93 3.12 -34.13
C ASN A 52 -3.17 1.76 -34.82
N PRO A 53 -4.42 1.35 -35.05
CA PRO A 53 -4.76 0.03 -35.60
C PRO A 53 -4.28 -0.18 -37.05
N THR A 54 -3.97 0.91 -37.76
CA THR A 54 -3.45 0.87 -39.13
C THR A 54 -1.92 0.76 -39.20
N ASN A 55 -1.23 1.03 -38.08
CA ASN A 55 0.22 0.94 -37.98
C ASN A 55 0.64 0.47 -36.57
N PRO A 56 0.41 -0.81 -36.22
CA PRO A 56 0.87 -1.35 -34.96
C PRO A 56 2.40 -1.41 -34.87
N ILE A 57 2.97 -1.30 -33.67
CA ILE A 57 4.42 -1.33 -33.45
C ILE A 57 4.79 -2.24 -32.28
N LEU A 58 5.93 -2.92 -32.34
CA LEU A 58 6.44 -3.68 -31.20
C LEU A 58 6.85 -2.73 -30.07
N LYS A 59 6.23 -2.88 -28.90
CA LYS A 59 6.52 -2.10 -27.69
C LYS A 59 7.62 -2.75 -26.86
N GLY A 60 7.57 -4.06 -26.73
CA GLY A 60 8.52 -4.87 -25.96
C GLY A 60 8.26 -6.35 -26.18
N ASN A 61 9.16 -7.19 -25.67
CA ASN A 61 9.05 -8.64 -25.75
C ASN A 61 9.75 -9.30 -24.56
N TYR A 62 9.42 -10.56 -24.33
CA TYR A 62 10.11 -11.42 -23.38
C TYR A 62 10.26 -12.83 -23.97
N ASP A 63 11.50 -13.28 -24.10
CA ASP A 63 11.83 -14.63 -24.55
C ASP A 63 11.54 -15.63 -23.42
N THR A 64 10.45 -16.39 -23.54
CA THR A 64 10.08 -17.40 -22.55
C THR A 64 10.93 -18.66 -22.74
N SER A 65 10.99 -19.51 -21.72
CA SER A 65 11.90 -20.66 -21.73
C SER A 65 11.44 -21.81 -22.65
N GLY A 66 10.18 -21.83 -23.04
CA GLY A 66 9.55 -22.84 -23.88
C GLY A 66 8.91 -22.28 -25.14
N SER A 67 7.76 -22.85 -25.52
CA SER A 67 6.98 -22.41 -26.67
C SER A 67 5.69 -21.78 -26.17
N ALA A 68 5.51 -20.48 -26.39
CA ALA A 68 4.33 -19.76 -25.93
C ALA A 68 3.11 -20.08 -26.80
N TYR A 69 2.07 -20.67 -26.20
CA TYR A 69 0.82 -21.04 -26.88
C TYR A 69 -0.38 -20.21 -26.44
N GLY A 70 -0.53 -20.02 -25.13
CA GLY A 70 -1.64 -19.30 -24.53
C GLY A 70 -1.15 -18.11 -23.71
N VAL A 71 -1.92 -17.03 -23.69
CA VAL A 71 -1.59 -15.83 -22.92
C VAL A 71 -2.83 -15.30 -22.23
N GLN A 72 -2.67 -14.87 -20.97
CA GLN A 72 -3.63 -14.02 -20.31
C GLN A 72 -2.96 -12.91 -19.52
N VAL A 73 -3.47 -11.70 -19.65
CA VAL A 73 -3.10 -10.52 -18.87
C VAL A 73 -4.10 -10.32 -17.74
N VAL A 74 -3.57 -10.17 -16.52
CA VAL A 74 -4.30 -9.78 -15.31
C VAL A 74 -3.45 -8.73 -14.60
N ASP A 75 -4.02 -7.53 -14.43
CA ASP A 75 -3.34 -6.36 -13.85
C ASP A 75 -1.96 -6.11 -14.51
N ASN A 76 -0.88 -6.12 -13.72
CA ASN A 76 0.50 -5.88 -14.15
C ASN A 76 1.23 -7.17 -14.57
N TYR A 77 0.53 -8.31 -14.68
CA TYR A 77 1.13 -9.59 -15.00
C TYR A 77 0.55 -10.21 -16.26
N THR A 78 1.43 -10.87 -17.01
CA THR A 78 1.06 -11.76 -18.11
C THR A 78 1.39 -13.19 -17.73
N TYR A 79 0.38 -14.05 -17.79
CA TYR A 79 0.46 -15.49 -17.60
C TYR A 79 0.57 -16.14 -18.97
N VAL A 80 1.64 -16.89 -19.21
CA VAL A 80 1.91 -17.56 -20.49
C VAL A 80 1.93 -19.07 -20.28
N ALA A 81 1.07 -19.78 -21.00
CA ALA A 81 1.16 -21.22 -21.15
C ALA A 81 2.28 -21.53 -22.16
N ASP A 82 3.42 -22.02 -21.66
CA ASP A 82 4.73 -22.04 -22.32
C ASP A 82 5.18 -23.46 -22.69
N GLY A 83 4.24 -24.30 -23.13
CA GLY A 83 4.55 -25.65 -23.57
C GLY A 83 5.13 -26.51 -22.45
N VAL A 84 6.27 -27.14 -22.70
CA VAL A 84 6.97 -28.02 -21.73
C VAL A 84 7.57 -27.26 -20.55
N SER A 85 7.65 -25.94 -20.61
CA SER A 85 8.10 -25.09 -19.51
C SER A 85 6.96 -24.68 -18.57
N GLY A 86 5.76 -25.24 -18.77
CA GLY A 86 4.60 -25.01 -17.92
C GLY A 86 4.05 -23.59 -17.99
N LEU A 87 3.79 -23.00 -16.83
CA LEU A 87 3.25 -21.65 -16.69
C LEU A 87 4.38 -20.65 -16.41
N GLN A 88 4.48 -19.60 -17.21
CA GLN A 88 5.37 -18.46 -16.97
C GLN A 88 4.56 -17.23 -16.55
N ILE A 89 5.08 -16.46 -15.58
CA ILE A 89 4.42 -15.27 -15.02
C ILE A 89 5.37 -14.10 -15.20
N ILE A 90 4.99 -13.16 -16.06
CA ILE A 90 5.84 -12.08 -16.54
C ILE A 90 5.26 -10.75 -16.03
N ASP A 91 6.09 -9.98 -15.34
CA ASP A 91 5.78 -8.60 -14.96
C ASP A 91 5.86 -7.70 -16.20
N ILE A 92 4.75 -7.01 -16.48
CA ILE A 92 4.57 -6.09 -17.60
C ILE A 92 4.32 -4.65 -17.14
N SER A 93 4.61 -4.32 -15.87
CA SER A 93 4.48 -2.96 -15.31
C SER A 93 5.19 -1.91 -16.17
N ASN A 94 6.32 -2.30 -16.78
CA ASN A 94 6.91 -1.57 -17.89
C ASN A 94 6.84 -2.42 -19.17
N PRO A 95 5.91 -2.13 -20.10
CA PRO A 95 5.71 -2.92 -21.32
C PRO A 95 6.88 -2.84 -22.31
N THR A 96 7.85 -1.94 -22.11
CA THR A 96 9.07 -1.88 -22.93
C THR A 96 10.17 -2.80 -22.43
N THR A 97 10.10 -3.23 -21.16
CA THR A 97 11.11 -4.08 -20.52
C THR A 97 10.44 -5.10 -19.59
N PRO A 98 9.70 -6.09 -20.13
CA PRO A 98 9.06 -7.10 -19.29
C PRO A 98 10.09 -7.99 -18.60
N THR A 99 9.74 -8.54 -17.43
CA THR A 99 10.65 -9.40 -16.65
C THR A 99 9.92 -10.61 -16.08
N LEU A 100 10.57 -11.78 -16.07
CA LEU A 100 10.02 -12.97 -15.41
C LEU A 100 9.90 -12.74 -13.90
N LYS A 101 8.70 -12.94 -13.37
CA LYS A 101 8.38 -12.81 -11.95
C LYS A 101 8.30 -14.16 -11.25
N GLY A 102 7.79 -15.18 -11.95
CA GLY A 102 7.64 -16.54 -11.42
C GLY A 102 7.34 -17.54 -12.53
N ASN A 103 7.47 -18.83 -12.23
CA ASN A 103 7.07 -19.90 -13.12
C ASN A 103 6.60 -21.11 -12.31
N TYR A 104 5.87 -22.00 -12.99
CA TYR A 104 5.47 -23.29 -12.45
C TYR A 104 5.61 -24.35 -13.54
N ASP A 105 6.49 -25.32 -13.29
CA ASP A 105 6.68 -26.48 -14.17
C ASP A 105 5.47 -27.43 -14.06
N THR A 106 4.71 -27.55 -15.14
CA THR A 106 3.58 -28.48 -15.20
C THR A 106 4.04 -29.84 -15.71
N SER A 107 3.36 -30.91 -15.30
CA SER A 107 3.73 -32.28 -15.67
C SER A 107 3.61 -32.61 -17.17
N GLY A 108 2.97 -31.76 -17.95
CA GLY A 108 2.64 -31.95 -19.37
C GLY A 108 3.11 -30.81 -20.25
N SER A 109 2.30 -30.44 -21.24
CA SER A 109 2.58 -29.29 -22.11
C SER A 109 1.44 -28.28 -21.93
N ALA A 110 1.74 -27.14 -21.33
CA ALA A 110 0.79 -26.04 -21.14
C ALA A 110 0.42 -25.43 -22.50
N GLN A 111 -0.87 -25.43 -22.83
CA GLN A 111 -1.41 -24.96 -24.12
C GLN A 111 -2.31 -23.73 -23.98
N GLY A 112 -3.00 -23.61 -22.84
CA GLY A 112 -3.89 -22.50 -22.55
C GLY A 112 -3.89 -22.19 -21.07
N VAL A 113 -4.16 -20.93 -20.72
CA VAL A 113 -4.26 -20.45 -19.34
C VAL A 113 -5.49 -19.58 -19.19
N GLN A 114 -6.22 -19.78 -18.11
CA GLN A 114 -7.26 -18.88 -17.62
C GLN A 114 -7.03 -18.57 -16.14
N VAL A 115 -7.08 -17.32 -15.73
CA VAL A 115 -6.83 -16.84 -14.38
C VAL A 115 -8.13 -16.29 -13.86
N VAL A 116 -8.58 -16.81 -12.71
CA VAL A 116 -9.81 -16.39 -12.04
C VAL A 116 -9.52 -16.31 -10.53
N GLY A 117 -9.62 -15.10 -9.98
CA GLY A 117 -9.24 -14.84 -8.59
C GLY A 117 -7.79 -15.24 -8.34
N ASN A 118 -7.57 -16.07 -7.32
CA ASN A 118 -6.23 -16.50 -6.90
C ASN A 118 -5.66 -17.69 -7.68
N TYR A 119 -6.36 -18.18 -8.70
CA TYR A 119 -6.00 -19.43 -9.37
C TYR A 119 -5.79 -19.26 -10.87
N ALA A 120 -4.73 -19.88 -11.37
CA ALA A 120 -4.49 -20.11 -12.79
C ALA A 120 -4.90 -21.54 -13.15
N TYR A 121 -5.82 -21.65 -14.11
CA TYR A 121 -6.35 -22.86 -14.70
C TYR A 121 -5.58 -23.11 -16.00
N VAL A 122 -4.71 -24.10 -16.02
CA VAL A 122 -3.84 -24.40 -17.17
C VAL A 122 -4.27 -25.71 -17.83
N ALA A 123 -4.53 -25.65 -19.14
CA ALA A 123 -4.73 -26.83 -19.96
C ALA A 123 -3.37 -27.44 -20.34
N ASP A 124 -2.99 -28.53 -19.69
CA ASP A 124 -1.62 -29.10 -19.68
C ASP A 124 -1.48 -30.34 -20.59
N TYR A 125 -2.23 -30.38 -21.69
CA TYR A 125 -2.26 -31.49 -22.65
C TYR A 125 -2.43 -32.86 -21.96
N GLY A 126 -1.42 -33.74 -22.00
CA GLY A 126 -1.44 -35.05 -21.34
C GLY A 126 -1.52 -34.99 -19.80
N GLY A 127 -1.18 -33.85 -19.20
CA GLY A 127 -1.29 -33.58 -17.76
C GLY A 127 -2.70 -33.19 -17.31
N GLY A 128 -3.65 -32.97 -18.23
CA GLY A 128 -5.03 -32.60 -17.95
C GLY A 128 -5.18 -31.13 -17.55
N LEU A 129 -6.11 -30.83 -16.64
CA LEU A 129 -6.29 -29.49 -16.06
C LEU A 129 -5.39 -29.34 -14.82
N LYS A 130 -4.58 -28.29 -14.78
CA LYS A 130 -3.87 -27.86 -13.56
C LYS A 130 -4.56 -26.64 -12.97
N ILE A 131 -4.67 -26.62 -11.65
CA ILE A 131 -5.15 -25.46 -10.88
C ILE A 131 -3.96 -25.04 -10.02
N ILE A 132 -3.39 -23.90 -10.34
CA ILE A 132 -2.15 -23.38 -9.74
C ILE A 132 -2.53 -22.17 -8.89
N ASP A 133 -2.12 -22.18 -7.63
CA ASP A 133 -2.25 -21.01 -6.76
C ASP A 133 -1.27 -19.93 -7.23
N VAL A 134 -1.82 -18.79 -7.61
CA VAL A 134 -1.09 -17.61 -8.06
C VAL A 134 -1.47 -16.40 -7.22
N SER A 135 -1.96 -16.62 -5.99
CA SER A 135 -2.37 -15.58 -5.04
C SER A 135 -1.27 -14.59 -4.71
N GLU A 136 0.00 -14.96 -4.85
CA GLU A 136 1.13 -14.04 -4.65
C GLU A 136 1.27 -13.00 -5.79
N PHE A 137 0.70 -13.27 -6.96
CA PHE A 137 0.73 -12.43 -8.16
C PHE A 137 -0.63 -11.81 -8.49
N ASN A 138 -1.73 -12.49 -8.12
CA ASN A 138 -3.10 -11.99 -8.12
C ASN A 138 -3.53 -11.46 -6.75
N LYS A 139 -2.56 -11.23 -5.86
CA LYS A 139 -2.75 -10.20 -4.86
C LYS A 139 -2.90 -8.95 -5.71
N LEU A 140 -4.15 -8.66 -6.08
CA LEU A 140 -4.57 -7.40 -6.65
C LEU A 140 -3.72 -6.40 -5.88
N ASP A 141 -3.02 -5.50 -6.58
CA ASP A 141 -2.49 -4.29 -5.96
C ASP A 141 -3.69 -3.43 -5.47
N LEU A 142 -4.70 -4.04 -4.81
CA LEU A 142 -5.22 -3.57 -3.55
C LEU A 142 -3.98 -3.19 -2.76
N VAL A 143 -3.61 -1.92 -2.82
CA VAL A 143 -3.93 -0.93 -1.78
C VAL A 143 -4.66 -1.53 -0.57
N PHE A 144 -4.18 -2.65 -0.04
CA PHE A 144 -4.41 -3.02 1.32
C PHE A 144 -3.08 -2.74 2.01
N PRO A 145 -3.08 -1.77 2.91
CA PRO A 145 -1.95 -1.66 3.82
C PRO A 145 -1.69 -2.99 4.50
N VAL A 146 -0.43 -3.28 4.84
CA VAL A 146 -0.20 -4.34 5.83
C VAL A 146 -0.84 -3.86 7.12
N ILE A 147 -1.94 -4.49 7.54
CA ILE A 147 -2.55 -4.23 8.84
C ILE A 147 -1.80 -5.09 9.85
N GLN A 148 -0.93 -4.46 10.63
CA GLN A 148 -0.26 -5.10 11.76
C GLN A 148 -0.94 -4.64 13.05
N ILE A 149 -1.48 -5.60 13.81
CA ILE A 149 -2.11 -5.34 15.10
C ILE A 149 -1.31 -6.11 16.15
N GLY A 150 -0.79 -5.40 17.14
CA GLY A 150 -0.13 -5.98 18.30
C GLY A 150 -1.13 -6.57 19.31
N SER A 151 -0.62 -6.91 20.48
CA SER A 151 -1.32 -7.60 21.53
C SER A 151 -1.74 -6.63 22.64
N SER A 152 -1.97 -7.12 23.86
CA SER A 152 -2.13 -6.28 25.05
C SER A 152 -0.83 -6.18 25.88
N SER A 153 0.31 -6.56 25.28
CA SER A 153 1.65 -6.55 25.87
C SER A 153 2.52 -5.57 25.10
N ASN A 154 3.68 -5.21 25.65
CA ASN A 154 4.62 -4.33 24.97
C ASN A 154 5.20 -5.01 23.72
N ASP A 155 4.76 -4.57 22.55
CA ASP A 155 5.12 -5.11 21.25
C ASP A 155 6.15 -4.23 20.52
N SER A 156 6.90 -4.87 19.61
CA SER A 156 7.79 -4.18 18.67
C SER A 156 7.35 -4.54 17.26
N LEU A 157 6.70 -3.60 16.60
CA LEU A 157 6.10 -3.78 15.28
C LEU A 157 6.91 -2.98 14.25
N THR A 158 7.22 -3.62 13.13
CA THR A 158 7.95 -3.01 12.02
C THR A 158 7.22 -3.34 10.74
N GLY A 159 6.81 -2.30 10.03
CA GLY A 159 6.20 -2.36 8.71
C GLY A 159 7.17 -2.77 7.61
N THR A 160 6.80 -2.43 6.40
CA THR A 160 7.46 -2.71 5.13
C THR A 160 7.88 -1.40 4.47
N THR A 161 8.42 -1.43 3.26
CA THR A 161 8.71 -0.19 2.51
C THR A 161 7.51 0.29 1.69
N ARG A 162 6.28 -0.07 2.09
CA ARG A 162 5.01 0.31 1.45
C ARG A 162 4.16 1.04 2.50
N ASN A 163 3.01 1.58 2.08
CA ASN A 163 2.06 2.20 3.00
C ASN A 163 1.44 1.14 3.92
N ASP A 164 1.71 1.22 5.21
CA ASP A 164 1.27 0.25 6.22
C ASP A 164 0.30 0.85 7.23
N TYR A 165 -0.52 -0.01 7.84
CA TYR A 165 -1.48 0.37 8.88
C TYR A 165 -1.10 -0.38 10.15
N ILE A 166 -0.59 0.35 11.14
CA ILE A 166 0.05 -0.27 12.31
C ILE A 166 -0.70 0.16 13.57
N ASN A 167 -1.24 -0.80 14.30
CA ASN A 167 -1.80 -0.62 15.65
C ASN A 167 -0.97 -1.43 16.66
N GLY A 168 -0.47 -0.78 17.70
CA GLY A 168 0.24 -1.45 18.80
C GLY A 168 -0.65 -2.38 19.63
N GLY A 169 -1.94 -2.05 19.74
CA GLY A 169 -2.84 -2.65 20.72
C GLY A 169 -2.62 -2.01 22.09
N GLY A 170 -2.80 -2.79 23.15
CA GLY A 170 -2.53 -2.29 24.51
C GLY A 170 -1.10 -2.58 24.92
N GLY A 171 -0.48 -1.71 25.71
CA GLY A 171 0.92 -1.91 26.12
C GLY A 171 1.68 -0.61 26.00
N ALA A 172 3.00 -0.68 26.16
CA ALA A 172 3.90 0.41 25.75
C ALA A 172 4.68 -0.09 24.54
N ASP A 173 4.19 0.24 23.35
CA ASP A 173 4.62 -0.38 22.11
C ASP A 173 5.67 0.45 21.36
N THR A 174 6.45 -0.21 20.51
CA THR A 174 7.39 0.43 19.59
C THR A 174 6.98 0.12 18.16
N LEU A 175 6.59 1.15 17.42
CA LEU A 175 6.05 1.07 16.06
C LEU A 175 7.03 1.71 15.08
N THR A 176 7.30 1.05 13.96
CA THR A 176 8.20 1.55 12.90
C THR A 176 7.53 1.34 11.55
N GLY A 177 7.31 2.39 10.79
CA GLY A 177 6.66 2.33 9.47
C GLY A 177 7.62 1.95 8.35
N LEU A 178 8.87 2.41 8.44
CA LEU A 178 9.91 2.47 7.41
C LEU A 178 9.61 3.51 6.32
N ALA A 179 9.51 3.11 5.06
CA ALA A 179 9.28 4.00 3.94
C ALA A 179 7.87 3.78 3.43
N GLY A 180 7.17 4.84 3.06
CA GLY A 180 5.75 4.73 2.72
C GLY A 180 5.02 5.98 3.18
N ALA A 181 3.72 6.01 2.94
CA ALA A 181 2.81 6.87 3.67
C ALA A 181 2.00 6.00 4.63
N ASP A 182 2.51 5.88 5.84
CA ASP A 182 2.01 4.93 6.83
C ASP A 182 0.92 5.55 7.69
N THR A 183 0.02 4.71 8.19
CA THR A 183 -1.06 5.11 9.09
C THR A 183 -0.92 4.36 10.41
N PHE A 184 -0.60 5.07 11.48
CA PHE A 184 -0.56 4.50 12.82
C PHE A 184 -1.91 4.68 13.50
N ILE A 185 -2.53 3.59 13.89
CA ILE A 185 -3.89 3.58 14.43
C ILE A 185 -3.79 3.51 15.96
N PHE A 186 -4.53 4.38 16.65
CA PHE A 186 -4.64 4.35 18.10
C PHE A 186 -6.09 4.31 18.56
N GLN A 187 -6.42 3.35 19.42
CA GLN A 187 -7.68 3.35 20.13
C GLN A 187 -7.55 4.14 21.43
N PHE A 188 -8.51 5.04 21.72
CA PHE A 188 -8.56 5.71 23.02
C PHE A 188 -8.55 4.68 24.17
N GLY A 189 -7.54 4.80 25.03
CA GLY A 189 -7.22 3.90 26.14
C GLY A 189 -6.04 2.94 25.94
N GLU A 190 -5.47 2.86 24.73
CA GLU A 190 -4.27 2.03 24.44
C GLU A 190 -2.98 2.77 24.81
N SER A 191 -2.71 3.90 24.15
CA SER A 191 -1.51 4.73 24.34
C SER A 191 -1.61 5.66 25.56
N SER A 192 -1.67 5.08 26.75
CA SER A 192 -1.90 5.83 28.00
C SER A 192 -0.67 6.57 28.51
N LEU A 193 -0.84 7.49 29.47
CA LEU A 193 0.30 8.18 30.11
C LEU A 193 1.30 7.22 30.78
N SER A 194 0.85 6.10 31.32
CA SER A 194 1.70 5.10 31.99
C SER A 194 2.34 4.09 31.04
N ALA A 195 1.80 3.98 29.82
CA ALA A 195 2.22 3.04 28.81
C ALA A 195 2.04 3.71 27.44
N SER A 196 2.82 4.77 27.20
CA SER A 196 2.75 5.54 25.96
C SER A 196 3.47 4.79 24.86
N ASP A 197 2.86 4.67 23.69
CA ASP A 197 3.50 4.05 22.55
C ASP A 197 4.50 5.00 21.90
N ARG A 198 5.44 4.41 21.18
CA ARG A 198 6.46 5.14 20.45
C ARG A 198 6.46 4.77 18.98
N ILE A 199 6.26 5.76 18.12
CA ILE A 199 6.56 5.66 16.69
C ILE A 199 8.01 6.13 16.48
N THR A 200 8.84 5.29 15.86
CA THR A 200 10.28 5.53 15.78
C THR A 200 10.69 6.43 14.62
N ASP A 201 9.88 6.51 13.56
CA ASP A 201 10.27 7.11 12.28
C ASP A 201 9.18 7.97 11.60
N PHE A 202 8.15 8.38 12.34
CA PHE A 202 7.01 9.16 11.82
C PHE A 202 7.43 10.30 10.87
N ALA A 203 7.04 10.23 9.60
CA ALA A 203 7.35 11.22 8.58
C ALA A 203 6.27 12.32 8.53
N ILE A 204 6.54 13.47 9.16
CA ILE A 204 5.57 14.57 9.24
C ILE A 204 5.13 15.03 7.83
N GLY A 205 3.82 15.05 7.61
CA GLY A 205 3.19 15.44 6.35
C GLY A 205 2.92 14.27 5.41
N THR A 206 3.66 13.17 5.54
CA THR A 206 3.49 11.94 4.76
C THR A 206 2.66 10.92 5.56
N ASP A 207 3.14 10.55 6.74
CA ASP A 207 2.47 9.58 7.62
C ASP A 207 1.29 10.21 8.34
N LYS A 208 0.41 9.34 8.82
CA LYS A 208 -0.87 9.70 9.43
C LYS A 208 -1.13 8.93 10.71
N ILE A 209 -1.97 9.51 11.54
CA ILE A 209 -2.56 8.96 12.74
C ILE A 209 -4.05 8.79 12.46
N ASP A 210 -4.56 7.57 12.63
CA ASP A 210 -5.99 7.27 12.59
C ASP A 210 -6.46 6.93 14.01
N LEU A 211 -7.70 7.29 14.33
CA LEU A 211 -8.22 7.22 15.69
C LEU A 211 -9.46 6.32 15.77
N LEU A 212 -9.47 5.47 16.79
CA LEU A 212 -10.62 4.68 17.17
C LEU A 212 -11.12 5.11 18.55
N SER A 213 -12.43 5.17 18.71
CA SER A 213 -13.08 5.24 20.03
C SER A 213 -12.70 4.05 20.91
N GLN A 214 -12.92 4.13 22.22
CA GLN A 214 -12.67 3.02 23.16
C GLN A 214 -13.42 1.72 22.83
N ALA A 215 -14.46 1.78 21.99
CA ALA A 215 -15.19 0.60 21.50
C ALA A 215 -14.60 0.01 20.20
N GLY A 216 -13.46 0.53 19.73
CA GLY A 216 -12.82 0.11 18.47
C GLY A 216 -13.52 0.65 17.21
N ILE A 217 -14.40 1.65 17.35
CA ILE A 217 -15.10 2.26 16.21
C ILE A 217 -14.32 3.47 15.72
N ALA A 218 -14.11 3.58 14.40
CA ALA A 218 -13.48 4.73 13.76
C ALA A 218 -14.16 6.05 14.17
N VAL A 219 -13.34 7.03 14.52
CA VAL A 219 -13.78 8.40 14.83
C VAL A 219 -13.14 9.38 13.86
N ASN A 220 -13.72 10.58 13.75
CA ASN A 220 -13.10 11.61 12.93
C ASN A 220 -11.79 12.08 13.58
N ALA A 221 -10.88 12.58 12.75
CA ALA A 221 -9.72 13.33 13.22
C ALA A 221 -10.10 14.45 14.23
N PRO A 222 -9.14 14.88 15.07
CA PRO A 222 -9.36 16.00 15.98
C PRO A 222 -9.86 17.25 15.25
N THR A 223 -10.83 17.96 15.84
CA THR A 223 -11.38 19.20 15.26
C THR A 223 -10.40 20.35 15.30
N ASP A 224 -9.49 20.35 16.27
CA ASP A 224 -8.42 21.32 16.43
C ASP A 224 -7.09 20.60 16.71
N PHE A 225 -6.01 21.14 16.17
CA PHE A 225 -4.66 20.66 16.43
C PHE A 225 -3.69 21.85 16.55
N SER A 226 -2.89 21.90 17.61
CA SER A 226 -1.95 22.99 17.84
C SER A 226 -0.59 22.52 18.36
N ARG A 227 0.45 23.32 18.17
CA ARG A 227 1.75 23.14 18.81
C ARG A 227 1.82 23.98 20.07
N ALA A 228 1.96 23.31 21.21
CA ALA A 228 2.23 23.94 22.50
C ALA A 228 3.68 24.44 22.57
N ALA A 229 3.96 25.30 23.55
CA ALA A 229 5.34 25.72 23.83
C ALA A 229 6.20 24.51 24.26
N ASP A 230 7.49 24.55 23.95
CA ASP A 230 8.43 23.52 24.39
C ASP A 230 8.42 23.44 25.93
N SER A 231 8.41 22.23 26.46
CA SER A 231 8.32 21.95 27.89
C SER A 231 9.68 21.60 28.50
N ASN A 232 9.91 22.15 29.69
CA ASN A 232 11.01 21.79 30.58
C ASN A 232 10.51 21.05 31.84
N ALA A 233 9.27 20.54 31.80
CA ALA A 233 8.75 19.72 32.88
C ALA A 233 9.60 18.46 33.05
N THR A 234 9.62 17.92 34.26
CA THR A 234 10.45 16.75 34.62
C THR A 234 9.67 15.44 34.60
N THR A 235 8.34 15.49 34.43
CA THR A 235 7.47 14.31 34.35
C THR A 235 6.48 14.48 33.20
N LEU A 236 6.11 13.38 32.54
CA LEU A 236 5.11 13.41 31.47
C LEU A 236 3.74 13.90 31.98
N GLN A 237 3.37 13.58 33.22
CA GLN A 237 2.15 14.12 33.84
C GLN A 237 2.15 15.65 33.85
N ASN A 238 3.27 16.28 34.20
CA ASN A 238 3.37 17.74 34.23
C ASN A 238 3.38 18.34 32.81
N VAL A 239 3.98 17.64 31.83
CA VAL A 239 3.87 18.02 30.41
C VAL A 239 2.40 18.02 29.99
N VAL A 240 1.69 16.91 30.19
CA VAL A 240 0.28 16.75 29.80
C VAL A 240 -0.60 17.79 30.50
N ASN A 241 -0.46 17.98 31.81
CA ASN A 241 -1.22 18.98 32.56
C ASN A 241 -1.00 20.40 32.01
N SER A 242 0.23 20.71 31.60
CA SER A 242 0.56 22.02 31.02
C SER A 242 -0.08 22.19 29.65
N VAL A 243 -0.05 21.16 28.80
CA VAL A 243 -0.67 21.17 27.46
C VAL A 243 -2.20 21.24 27.53
N PHE A 244 -2.83 20.56 28.49
CA PHE A 244 -4.27 20.70 28.71
C PHE A 244 -4.66 22.08 29.23
N THR A 245 -3.75 22.78 29.91
CA THR A 245 -3.96 24.17 30.34
C THR A 245 -3.73 25.13 29.17
N ASP A 246 -2.69 24.89 28.38
CA ASP A 246 -2.29 25.71 27.25
C ASP A 246 -1.72 24.87 26.09
N ALA A 247 -2.59 24.55 25.14
CA ALA A 247 -2.30 23.74 23.97
C ALA A 247 -1.61 24.54 22.85
N ASN A 248 -1.60 25.88 22.94
CA ASN A 248 -1.12 26.77 21.89
C ASN A 248 -0.02 27.69 22.42
N GLY A 249 1.23 27.41 22.04
CA GLY A 249 2.36 28.21 22.53
C GLY A 249 2.53 29.57 21.85
N ALA A 250 1.68 29.95 20.89
CA ALA A 250 1.86 31.17 20.10
C ALA A 250 1.14 32.41 20.67
N LEU A 251 0.11 32.21 21.49
CA LEU A 251 -0.66 33.30 22.08
C LEU A 251 -0.36 33.44 23.57
N THR A 252 -0.62 34.62 24.13
CA THR A 252 -0.48 34.86 25.57
C THR A 252 -1.77 34.47 26.28
N GLY A 253 -1.64 33.77 27.42
CA GLY A 253 -2.77 33.29 28.24
C GLY A 253 -2.96 31.78 28.09
N ASN A 254 -3.99 31.21 28.73
CA ASN A 254 -4.25 29.77 28.67
C ASN A 254 -5.18 29.44 27.49
N GLN A 255 -4.76 28.56 26.57
CA GLN A 255 -5.61 28.01 25.52
C GLN A 255 -5.86 26.54 25.81
N VAL A 256 -6.90 26.26 26.59
CA VAL A 256 -7.24 24.90 27.03
C VAL A 256 -7.35 23.95 25.84
N LEU A 257 -6.77 22.75 25.97
CA LEU A 257 -6.98 21.69 24.98
C LEU A 257 -8.45 21.26 25.00
N GLY A 258 -9.16 21.53 23.92
CA GLY A 258 -10.58 21.24 23.79
C GLY A 258 -10.89 19.74 23.73
N VAL A 259 -12.18 19.39 23.80
CA VAL A 259 -12.63 18.03 23.44
C VAL A 259 -12.33 17.76 21.97
N ASN A 260 -12.05 16.51 21.63
CA ASN A 260 -11.70 16.04 20.30
C ASN A 260 -10.60 16.91 19.67
N SER A 261 -9.58 17.28 20.45
CA SER A 261 -8.50 18.17 20.02
C SER A 261 -7.16 17.53 20.33
N ALA A 262 -6.14 17.87 19.55
CA ALA A 262 -4.79 17.38 19.76
C ALA A 262 -3.81 18.53 20.01
N ALA A 263 -2.68 18.20 20.63
CA ALA A 263 -1.55 19.10 20.75
C ALA A 263 -0.22 18.37 20.56
N LEU A 264 0.71 19.05 19.90
CA LEU A 264 2.10 18.62 19.75
C LEU A 264 2.97 19.41 20.73
N VAL A 265 3.86 18.72 21.44
CA VAL A 265 4.81 19.34 22.38
C VAL A 265 6.19 18.72 22.27
N GLN A 266 7.23 19.55 22.33
CA GLN A 266 8.61 19.07 22.50
C GLN A 266 9.02 19.21 23.96
N VAL A 267 9.68 18.18 24.50
CA VAL A 267 10.21 18.15 25.86
C VAL A 267 11.72 18.12 25.79
N THR A 268 12.38 19.00 26.54
CA THR A 268 13.84 19.16 26.52
C THR A 268 14.55 18.55 27.72
N THR A 269 13.79 18.21 28.78
CA THR A 269 14.33 17.66 30.02
C THR A 269 14.85 16.24 29.83
N SER A 270 16.11 16.02 30.19
CA SER A 270 16.74 14.69 30.15
C SER A 270 15.90 13.63 30.90
N GLY A 271 15.78 12.44 30.31
CA GLY A 271 14.97 11.33 30.83
C GLY A 271 13.59 11.19 30.18
N ILE A 272 12.95 12.30 29.81
CA ILE A 272 11.68 12.32 29.05
C ILE A 272 11.76 13.17 27.78
N ALA A 273 12.98 13.57 27.38
CA ALA A 273 13.20 14.39 26.21
C ALA A 273 12.64 13.69 24.97
N GLY A 274 11.89 14.43 24.16
CA GLY A 274 11.17 13.86 23.03
C GLY A 274 10.13 14.78 22.45
N THR A 275 9.42 14.30 21.44
CA THR A 275 8.29 14.98 20.81
C THR A 275 7.05 14.11 20.98
N TYR A 276 5.99 14.70 21.52
CA TYR A 276 4.79 13.97 21.94
C TYR A 276 3.54 14.59 21.32
N LEU A 277 2.63 13.71 20.89
CA LEU A 277 1.25 14.04 20.57
C LEU A 277 0.40 13.73 21.80
N ILE A 278 -0.41 14.69 22.21
CA ILE A 278 -1.40 14.54 23.28
C ILE A 278 -2.76 14.76 22.63
N ILE A 279 -3.64 13.77 22.73
CA ILE A 279 -4.92 13.76 22.01
C ILE A 279 -6.03 13.57 23.03
N ASN A 280 -6.90 14.57 23.12
CA ASN A 280 -8.06 14.55 24.01
C ASN A 280 -9.25 13.92 23.30
N ASP A 281 -9.94 13.03 23.99
CA ASP A 281 -11.13 12.35 23.52
C ASP A 281 -12.37 13.27 23.50
N GLY A 282 -13.57 12.68 23.47
CA GLY A 282 -14.83 13.43 23.51
C GLY A 282 -15.16 14.08 24.87
N THR A 283 -14.33 13.90 25.90
CA THR A 283 -14.56 14.34 27.27
C THR A 283 -13.60 15.48 27.65
N ALA A 284 -14.09 16.43 28.45
CA ALA A 284 -13.31 17.63 28.78
C ALA A 284 -12.26 17.35 29.86
N GLY A 285 -11.02 17.82 29.60
CA GLY A 285 -9.90 17.67 30.53
C GLY A 285 -9.23 16.29 30.43
N PHE A 286 -8.01 16.18 30.95
CA PHE A 286 -7.21 14.97 30.79
C PHE A 286 -7.73 13.79 31.61
N GLN A 287 -7.94 12.64 30.98
CA GLN A 287 -8.24 11.37 31.63
C GLN A 287 -7.18 10.32 31.25
N SER A 288 -6.34 9.96 32.23
CA SER A 288 -5.12 9.17 32.02
C SER A 288 -5.33 7.74 31.50
N SER A 289 -6.56 7.22 31.57
CA SER A 289 -6.93 5.89 31.07
C SER A 289 -7.56 5.90 29.68
N ASN A 290 -7.86 7.07 29.12
CA ASN A 290 -8.63 7.19 27.89
C ASN A 290 -7.91 8.07 26.87
N ASP A 291 -7.44 9.24 27.27
CA ASP A 291 -6.70 10.16 26.40
C ASP A 291 -5.34 9.59 26.01
N LEU A 292 -4.90 9.94 24.81
CA LEU A 292 -3.70 9.38 24.22
C LEU A 292 -2.49 10.27 24.46
N LEU A 293 -1.36 9.63 24.76
CA LEU A 293 -0.03 10.20 24.72
C LEU A 293 0.83 9.33 23.82
N VAL A 294 1.16 9.84 22.63
CA VAL A 294 1.99 9.13 21.65
C VAL A 294 3.34 9.81 21.53
N ASN A 295 4.42 9.05 21.64
CA ASN A 295 5.78 9.52 21.46
C ASN A 295 6.21 9.34 19.99
N ILE A 296 6.52 10.43 19.30
CA ILE A 296 7.01 10.41 17.90
C ILE A 296 8.49 10.80 17.81
N THR A 297 9.26 10.60 18.87
CA THR A 297 10.68 10.97 18.91
C THR A 297 11.47 10.11 17.94
N GLY A 298 12.13 10.78 17.00
CA GLY A 298 12.76 10.14 15.83
C GLY A 298 12.08 10.51 14.52
N TYR A 299 10.99 11.30 14.56
CA TYR A 299 10.29 11.81 13.38
C TYR A 299 11.24 12.41 12.33
N SER A 300 10.80 12.35 11.07
CA SER A 300 11.44 13.04 9.95
C SER A 300 10.56 14.19 9.44
N GLY A 301 11.17 15.12 8.71
CA GLY A 301 10.50 16.33 8.22
C GLY A 301 10.68 17.55 9.13
N THR A 302 9.85 18.58 8.92
CA THR A 302 9.94 19.85 9.66
C THR A 302 8.87 19.89 10.74
N ILE A 303 9.27 20.22 11.97
CA ILE A 303 8.28 20.42 13.03
C ILE A 303 7.44 21.68 12.74
N PRO A 304 6.11 21.64 12.89
CA PRO A 304 5.27 22.82 12.72
C PRO A 304 5.69 23.98 13.65
N PRO A 305 5.38 25.23 13.29
CA PRO A 305 5.56 26.36 14.21
C PRO A 305 4.59 26.27 15.40
N LEU A 306 4.80 27.10 16.43
CA LEU A 306 3.86 27.24 17.55
C LEU A 306 2.46 27.65 17.06
N GLY A 307 1.42 27.18 17.75
CA GLY A 307 0.02 27.49 17.44
C GLY A 307 -0.62 26.51 16.48
N SER A 308 -1.66 26.95 15.76
CA SER A 308 -2.50 26.05 14.96
C SER A 308 -1.72 25.27 13.91
N ILE A 309 -1.94 23.97 13.87
CA ILE A 309 -1.42 23.02 12.88
C ILE A 309 -2.59 22.56 12.03
N SER A 310 -2.37 22.37 10.72
CA SER A 310 -3.36 21.70 9.88
C SER A 310 -3.56 20.26 10.38
N VAL A 311 -4.79 19.88 10.76
CA VAL A 311 -5.10 18.53 11.25
C VAL A 311 -4.61 17.46 10.27
N ASN A 312 -4.85 17.67 8.96
CA ASN A 312 -4.49 16.72 7.90
C ASN A 312 -2.97 16.55 7.70
N SER A 313 -2.10 17.33 8.36
CA SER A 313 -0.66 17.05 8.30
C SER A 313 -0.25 15.86 9.16
N PHE A 314 -1.08 15.47 10.15
CA PHE A 314 -0.81 14.32 11.04
C PHE A 314 -1.97 13.33 11.11
N PHE A 315 -3.22 13.72 10.87
CA PHE A 315 -4.39 12.85 11.06
C PHE A 315 -5.14 12.59 9.75
N VAL A 316 -5.91 11.49 9.71
CA VAL A 316 -6.84 11.12 8.62
C VAL A 316 -8.30 11.08 9.07
#